data_AF-A0A1C5RKQ1-F1
#
_entry.id   AF-A0A1C5RKQ1-F1
#
_cell.length_a   1.000
_cell.length_b   1.000
_cell.length_c   1.000
_cell.angle_alpha   90.00
_cell.angle_beta   90.00
_cell.angle_gamma   90.00
#
_symmetry.space_group_name_H-M   'P 1'
#
loop_
_entity.id
_entity.type
_entity.pdbx_description
1 polymer ?
#
loop_
_entity_poly.entity_id
_entity_poly.type
_entity_poly.pdbx_seq_one_letter_code
_entity_poly.pdbx_strand_id
1 'polypeptide(L)'
;MKHLHRFAGIAAAFCIMIILFITSVEAVVYWTPGYFEKEYTKYNVLESLPAMTMDDLLEVTDQMMDYLKGDREDLHVTTTMGGQQREFFNEREIAHMEDVQVLFLKAMSIRRICLAAAALLLIFMAAAKGRMRQTLPSSLCIGCGLFFGLVTALALIISTDFSKYFVMFHHIFFTNDLWILDPATDMLINIVPEGFFMDTAARIAGLFGALSLILFGFCLFLTIKNRKKAA
;
A
#
# COMPACT_ATOMS: atom_id res chain seq x y z
N MET A 1 -15.74 -29.96 12.12
CA MET A 1 -14.44 -29.56 12.73
C MET A 1 -13.29 -29.40 11.72
N LYS A 2 -12.91 -30.43 10.93
CA LYS A 2 -11.75 -30.35 10.02
C LYS A 2 -11.89 -29.28 8.90
N HIS A 3 -13.07 -29.16 8.29
CA HIS A 3 -13.34 -28.13 7.27
C HIS A 3 -13.35 -26.72 7.87
N LEU A 4 -13.88 -26.57 9.08
CA LEU A 4 -13.90 -25.30 9.81
C LEU A 4 -12.47 -24.79 10.13
N HIS A 5 -11.56 -25.68 10.55
CA HIS A 5 -10.16 -25.28 10.76
C HIS A 5 -9.41 -24.94 9.48
N ARG A 6 -9.73 -25.61 8.36
CA ARG A 6 -9.16 -25.26 7.06
C ARG A 6 -9.63 -23.89 6.59
N PHE A 7 -10.93 -23.65 6.69
CA PHE A 7 -11.51 -22.34 6.37
C PHE A 7 -10.92 -21.24 7.24
N ALA A 8 -10.87 -21.43 8.57
CA ALA A 8 -10.25 -20.47 9.49
C ALA A 8 -8.77 -20.21 9.16
N GLY A 9 -8.01 -21.24 8.79
CA GLY A 9 -6.61 -21.09 8.38
C GLY A 9 -6.44 -20.34 7.06
N ILE A 10 -7.32 -20.56 6.07
CA ILE A 10 -7.30 -19.80 4.80
C ILE A 10 -7.71 -18.34 5.05
N ALA A 11 -8.76 -18.10 5.85
CA ALA A 11 -9.18 -16.76 6.22
C ALA A 11 -8.07 -16.00 6.97
N ALA A 12 -7.38 -16.67 7.91
CA ALA A 12 -6.22 -16.10 8.59
C ALA A 12 -5.09 -15.78 7.60
N ALA A 13 -4.87 -16.62 6.59
CA ALA A 13 -3.90 -16.33 5.53
C ALA A 13 -4.27 -15.05 4.78
N PHE A 14 -5.52 -14.87 4.37
CA PHE A 14 -5.97 -13.66 3.70
C PHE A 14 -5.76 -12.41 4.57
N CYS A 15 -6.11 -12.47 5.85
CA CYS A 15 -5.82 -11.38 6.79
C CYS A 15 -4.31 -11.08 6.86
N ILE A 16 -3.46 -12.10 7.00
CA ILE A 16 -2.00 -11.94 7.03
C ILE A 16 -1.48 -11.32 5.74
N MET A 17 -1.98 -11.75 4.58
CA MET A 17 -1.55 -11.21 3.29
C MET A 17 -1.97 -9.75 3.10
N ILE A 18 -3.17 -9.36 3.54
CA ILE A 18 -3.61 -7.95 3.56
C ILE A 18 -2.73 -7.12 4.48
N ILE A 19 -2.39 -7.64 5.67
CA ILE A 19 -1.47 -6.96 6.59
C ILE A 19 -0.10 -6.77 5.94
N LEU A 20 0.47 -7.80 5.33
CA LEU A 20 1.75 -7.72 4.63
C LEU A 20 1.72 -6.71 3.49
N PHE A 21 0.63 -6.69 2.70
CA PHE A 21 0.48 -5.76 1.59
C PHE A 21 0.46 -4.30 2.09
N ILE A 22 -0.43 -3.97 3.02
CA ILE A 22 -0.56 -2.58 3.55
C ILE A 22 0.72 -2.15 4.28
N THR A 23 1.36 -3.06 5.03
CA THR A 23 2.65 -2.78 5.66
C THR A 23 3.76 -2.58 4.63
N SER A 24 3.72 -3.25 3.48
CA SER A 24 4.69 -3.03 2.39
C SER A 24 4.53 -1.65 1.76
N VAL A 25 3.28 -1.19 1.57
CA VAL A 25 2.98 0.19 1.13
C VAL A 25 3.59 1.18 2.11
N GLU A 26 3.25 1.06 3.40
CA GLU A 26 3.75 1.97 4.44
C GLU A 26 5.28 1.95 4.54
N ALA A 27 5.91 0.76 4.45
CA ALA A 27 7.35 0.62 4.52
C ALA A 27 8.08 1.32 3.37
N VAL A 28 7.55 1.19 2.14
CA VAL A 28 8.16 1.85 0.98
C VAL A 28 8.06 3.37 1.11
N VAL A 29 6.88 3.89 1.44
CA VAL A 29 6.63 5.35 1.40
C VAL A 29 7.05 6.10 2.67
N TYR A 30 7.06 5.47 3.85
CA TYR A 30 7.42 6.14 5.12
C TYR A 30 8.74 5.68 5.73
N TRP A 31 9.23 4.46 5.44
CA TRP A 31 10.41 3.91 6.14
C TRP A 31 11.66 3.85 5.28
N THR A 32 11.59 4.30 4.01
CA THR A 32 12.73 4.29 3.08
C THR A 32 13.36 5.69 3.05
N PRO A 33 14.50 5.92 3.72
CA PRO A 33 15.10 7.25 3.79
C PRO A 33 15.55 7.73 2.40
N GLY A 34 15.32 9.01 2.12
CA GLY A 34 15.70 9.64 0.84
C GLY A 34 14.92 9.12 -0.37
N TYR A 35 13.81 8.40 -0.16
CA TYR A 35 13.03 7.84 -1.26
C TYR A 35 12.48 8.93 -2.20
N PHE A 36 11.79 9.93 -1.65
CA PHE A 36 11.21 11.03 -2.43
C PHE A 36 12.29 11.84 -3.16
N GLU A 37 13.37 12.23 -2.47
CA GLU A 37 14.49 12.97 -3.09
C GLU A 37 15.05 12.22 -4.31
N LYS A 38 15.26 10.91 -4.17
CA LYS A 38 15.75 10.07 -5.26
C LYS A 38 14.78 10.02 -6.44
N GLU A 39 13.49 9.86 -6.19
CA GLU A 39 12.48 9.81 -7.26
C GLU A 39 12.27 11.18 -7.92
N TYR A 40 12.23 12.26 -7.14
CA TYR A 40 12.14 13.63 -7.65
C TYR A 40 13.35 14.00 -8.51
N THR A 41 14.55 13.58 -8.09
CA THR A 41 15.77 13.72 -8.89
C THR A 41 15.72 12.88 -10.16
N LYS A 42 15.29 11.61 -10.06
CA LYS A 42 15.18 10.70 -11.21
C LYS A 42 14.27 11.24 -12.31
N TYR A 43 13.16 11.87 -11.93
CA TYR A 43 12.15 12.39 -12.84
C TYR A 43 12.24 13.89 -13.11
N ASN A 44 13.33 14.56 -12.66
CA ASN A 44 13.53 16.00 -12.82
C ASN A 44 12.30 16.83 -12.38
N VAL A 45 11.67 16.46 -11.26
CA VAL A 45 10.41 17.08 -10.81
C VAL A 45 10.51 18.60 -10.67
N LEU A 46 11.65 19.11 -10.21
CA LEU A 46 11.88 20.55 -10.09
C LEU A 46 11.79 21.31 -11.42
N GLU A 47 12.06 20.66 -12.57
CA GLU A 47 11.91 21.30 -13.89
C GLU A 47 10.44 21.48 -14.29
N SER A 48 9.54 20.72 -13.68
CA SER A 48 8.08 20.79 -13.90
C SER A 48 7.38 21.71 -12.90
N LEU A 49 8.13 22.36 -12.01
CA LEU A 49 7.61 23.27 -11.00
C LEU A 49 8.16 24.68 -11.23
N PRO A 50 7.44 25.72 -10.77
CA PRO A 50 8.01 27.05 -10.64
C PRO A 50 9.24 27.00 -9.72
N ALA A 51 10.24 27.85 -10.00
CA ALA A 51 11.56 27.76 -9.39
C ALA A 51 11.52 27.62 -7.85
N MET A 52 11.98 26.48 -7.33
CA MET A 52 12.08 26.16 -5.91
C MET A 52 13.25 25.20 -5.65
N THR A 53 13.63 25.01 -4.40
CA THR A 53 14.71 24.08 -4.04
C THR A 53 14.18 22.67 -3.79
N MET A 54 15.09 21.67 -3.82
CA MET A 54 14.73 20.31 -3.41
C MET A 54 14.33 20.24 -1.94
N ASP A 55 15.02 20.98 -1.07
CA ASP A 55 14.73 21.02 0.36
C ASP A 55 13.31 21.55 0.62
N ASP A 56 12.91 22.64 -0.06
CA ASP A 56 11.55 23.19 0.01
C ASP A 56 10.49 22.16 -0.44
N LEU A 57 10.77 21.41 -1.50
CA LEU A 57 9.85 20.39 -2.03
C LEU A 57 9.75 19.17 -1.11
N LEU A 58 10.86 18.76 -0.50
CA LEU A 58 10.87 17.68 0.48
C LEU A 58 10.11 18.07 1.75
N GLU A 59 10.24 19.32 2.20
CA GLU A 59 9.45 19.82 3.34
C GLU A 59 7.95 19.81 3.04
N VAL A 60 7.54 20.22 1.84
CA VAL A 60 6.14 20.11 1.38
C VAL A 60 5.68 18.66 1.38
N THR A 61 6.54 17.76 0.89
CA THR A 61 6.24 16.33 0.79
C THR A 61 6.09 15.70 2.18
N ASP A 62 6.97 16.02 3.12
CA ASP A 62 6.88 15.52 4.50
C ASP A 62 5.55 15.96 5.15
N GLN A 63 5.17 17.24 4.99
CA GLN A 63 3.89 17.75 5.49
C GLN A 63 2.69 17.05 4.83
N MET A 64 2.74 16.78 3.53
CA MET A 64 1.72 16.01 2.81
C MET A 64 1.62 14.57 3.32
N MET A 65 2.75 13.91 3.56
CA MET A 65 2.79 12.53 4.03
C MET A 65 2.30 12.40 5.49
N ASP A 66 2.61 13.37 6.36
CA ASP A 66 2.07 13.48 7.72
C ASP A 66 0.55 13.68 7.70
N TYR A 67 0.06 14.56 6.83
CA TYR A 67 -1.37 14.75 6.60
C TYR A 67 -2.05 13.44 6.17
N LEU A 68 -1.53 12.76 5.15
CA LEU A 68 -2.13 11.50 4.67
C LEU A 68 -2.22 10.41 5.75
N LYS A 69 -1.27 10.39 6.70
CA LYS A 69 -1.27 9.43 7.82
C LYS A 69 -2.18 9.84 8.98
N GLY A 70 -2.68 11.07 8.97
CA GLY A 70 -3.50 11.65 10.03
C GLY A 70 -2.69 12.23 11.19
N ASP A 71 -1.40 12.47 10.99
CA ASP A 71 -0.52 13.11 11.98
C ASP A 71 -0.56 14.65 11.87
N ARG A 72 -1.35 15.18 10.92
CA ARG A 72 -1.63 16.60 10.68
C ARG A 72 -3.11 16.82 10.33
N GLU A 73 -3.67 17.96 10.75
CA GLU A 73 -5.09 18.30 10.59
C GLU A 73 -5.48 18.74 9.17
N ASP A 74 -4.66 19.53 8.49
CA ASP A 74 -4.93 20.12 7.17
C ASP A 74 -3.78 19.94 6.16
N LEU A 75 -3.99 20.33 4.90
CA LEU A 75 -2.95 20.34 3.85
C LEU A 75 -2.60 21.77 3.38
N HIS A 76 -2.77 22.78 4.24
CA HIS A 76 -2.37 24.17 3.93
C HIS A 76 -0.86 24.34 4.13
N VAL A 77 -0.08 24.13 3.07
CA VAL A 77 1.38 24.15 3.11
C VAL A 77 1.91 25.37 2.35
N THR A 78 2.60 26.27 3.05
CA THR A 78 3.28 27.44 2.46
C THR A 78 4.76 27.13 2.25
N THR A 79 5.27 27.42 1.05
CA THR A 79 6.68 27.24 0.70
C THR A 79 7.20 28.36 -0.21
N THR A 80 8.51 28.44 -0.41
CA THR A 80 9.14 29.43 -1.31
C THR A 80 9.14 28.87 -2.73
N MET A 81 8.36 29.49 -3.61
CA MET A 81 8.21 29.07 -4.99
C MET A 81 8.14 30.28 -5.92
N GLY A 82 9.01 30.31 -6.93
CA GLY A 82 9.19 31.47 -7.82
C GLY A 82 9.77 32.70 -7.11
N GLY A 83 10.51 32.50 -6.02
CA GLY A 83 11.05 33.59 -5.20
C GLY A 83 10.03 34.29 -4.30
N GLN A 84 8.83 33.71 -4.12
CA GLN A 84 7.78 34.23 -3.25
C GLN A 84 7.28 33.14 -2.30
N GLN A 85 6.89 33.53 -1.08
CA GLN A 85 6.17 32.65 -0.16
C GLN A 85 4.70 32.56 -0.59
N ARG A 86 4.24 31.35 -0.87
CA ARG A 86 2.84 31.07 -1.25
C ARG A 86 2.45 29.63 -0.90
N GLU A 87 1.15 29.33 -0.94
CA GLU A 87 0.69 27.96 -0.80
C GLU A 87 1.13 27.10 -1.98
N PHE A 88 1.51 25.85 -1.68
CA PHE A 88 1.94 24.89 -2.68
C PHE A 88 0.74 24.24 -3.38
N PHE A 89 -0.25 23.80 -2.60
CA PHE A 89 -1.48 23.18 -3.09
C PHE A 89 -2.60 24.23 -3.17
N ASN A 90 -3.39 24.17 -4.23
CA ASN A 90 -4.61 24.95 -4.37
C ASN A 90 -5.83 24.20 -3.79
N GLU A 91 -6.98 24.89 -3.68
CA GLU A 91 -8.22 24.35 -3.11
C GLU A 91 -8.70 23.02 -3.74
N ARG A 92 -8.50 22.85 -5.05
CA ARG A 92 -8.91 21.62 -5.76
C ARG A 92 -8.02 20.45 -5.35
N GLU A 93 -6.72 20.69 -5.26
CA GLU A 93 -5.72 19.70 -4.84
C GLU A 93 -5.92 19.30 -3.39
N ILE A 94 -6.18 20.26 -2.50
CA ILE A 94 -6.49 20.02 -1.10
C ILE A 94 -7.74 19.14 -0.98
N ALA A 95 -8.83 19.51 -1.65
CA ALA A 95 -10.07 18.75 -1.61
C ALA A 95 -9.91 17.32 -2.19
N HIS A 96 -9.08 17.16 -3.23
CA HIS A 96 -8.73 15.83 -3.72
C HIS A 96 -7.94 15.04 -2.67
N MET A 97 -6.97 15.67 -2.01
CA MET A 97 -6.13 15.02 -1.00
C MET A 97 -6.87 14.68 0.29
N GLU A 98 -7.95 15.39 0.64
CA GLU A 98 -8.90 14.99 1.69
C GLU A 98 -9.54 13.63 1.36
N ASP A 99 -10.03 13.44 0.13
CA ASP A 99 -10.57 12.16 -0.33
C ASP A 99 -9.50 11.05 -0.26
N VAL A 100 -8.26 11.36 -0.64
CA VAL A 100 -7.11 10.42 -0.58
C VAL A 100 -6.74 10.08 0.87
N GLN A 101 -6.74 11.05 1.79
CA GLN A 101 -6.49 10.82 3.22
C GLN A 101 -7.50 9.83 3.80
N VAL A 102 -8.79 9.98 3.47
CA VAL A 102 -9.84 9.05 3.90
C VAL A 102 -9.55 7.63 3.41
N LEU A 103 -9.11 7.45 2.16
CA LEU A 103 -8.72 6.13 1.64
C LEU A 103 -7.51 5.57 2.40
N PHE A 104 -6.51 6.39 2.66
CA PHE A 104 -5.29 5.99 3.37
C PHE A 104 -5.61 5.53 4.80
N LEU A 105 -6.38 6.31 5.55
CA LEU A 105 -6.83 5.98 6.90
C LEU A 105 -7.74 4.73 6.94
N LYS A 106 -8.61 4.56 5.94
CA LYS A 106 -9.42 3.34 5.78
C LYS A 106 -8.54 2.11 5.56
N ALA A 107 -7.51 2.19 4.72
CA ALA A 107 -6.55 1.09 4.52
C ALA A 107 -5.84 0.74 5.84
N MET A 108 -5.37 1.74 6.58
CA MET A 108 -4.76 1.54 7.90
C MET A 108 -5.73 0.87 8.90
N SER A 109 -7.01 1.24 8.86
CA SER A 109 -8.07 0.60 9.65
C SER A 109 -8.29 -0.86 9.26
N ILE A 110 -8.35 -1.16 7.96
CA ILE A 110 -8.47 -2.54 7.43
C ILE A 110 -7.31 -3.41 7.93
N ARG A 111 -6.08 -2.88 7.94
CA ARG A 111 -4.93 -3.60 8.51
C ARG A 111 -5.12 -3.94 9.99
N ARG A 112 -5.59 -2.99 10.81
CA ARG A 112 -5.87 -3.21 12.25
C ARG A 112 -6.97 -4.26 12.45
N ILE A 113 -8.04 -4.21 11.66
CA ILE A 113 -9.11 -5.21 11.70
C ILE A 113 -8.58 -6.59 11.29
N CYS A 114 -7.76 -6.66 10.24
CA CYS A 114 -7.13 -7.91 9.81
C CYS A 114 -6.20 -8.48 10.88
N LEU A 115 -5.46 -7.63 11.62
CA LEU A 115 -4.62 -8.06 12.74
C LEU A 115 -5.46 -8.69 13.85
N ALA A 116 -6.54 -8.03 14.26
CA ALA A 116 -7.46 -8.56 15.26
C ALA A 116 -8.13 -9.86 14.79
N ALA A 117 -8.61 -9.90 13.55
CA ALA A 117 -9.25 -11.08 12.96
C ALA A 117 -8.28 -12.26 12.86
N ALA A 118 -7.05 -12.04 12.38
CA ALA A 118 -6.02 -13.08 12.33
C ALA A 118 -5.72 -13.63 13.74
N ALA A 119 -5.55 -12.77 14.73
CA ALA A 119 -5.33 -13.18 16.11
C ALA A 119 -6.50 -14.02 16.65
N LEU A 120 -7.74 -13.57 16.46
CA LEU A 120 -8.95 -14.31 16.90
C LEU A 120 -9.08 -15.66 16.21
N LEU A 121 -8.82 -15.75 14.90
CA LEU A 121 -8.85 -17.01 14.15
C LEU A 121 -7.79 -17.99 14.65
N LEU A 122 -6.58 -17.52 14.93
CA LEU A 122 -5.50 -18.34 15.48
C LEU A 122 -5.81 -18.81 16.91
N ILE A 123 -6.35 -17.93 17.77
CA ILE A 123 -6.80 -18.29 19.13
C ILE A 123 -7.92 -19.33 19.07
N PHE A 124 -8.92 -19.13 18.22
CA PHE A 124 -10.00 -20.10 18.00
C PHE A 124 -9.45 -21.48 17.59
N MET A 125 -8.51 -21.51 16.64
CA MET A 125 -7.89 -22.76 16.20
C MET A 125 -7.09 -23.46 17.31
N ALA A 126 -6.43 -22.69 18.19
CA ALA A 126 -5.70 -23.23 19.34
C ALA A 126 -6.64 -23.77 20.42
N ALA A 127 -7.70 -23.02 20.75
CA ALA A 127 -8.67 -23.36 21.79
C ALA A 127 -9.54 -24.57 21.42
N ALA A 128 -9.88 -24.72 20.14
CA ALA A 128 -10.73 -25.82 19.65
C ALA A 128 -10.03 -27.20 19.64
N LYS A 129 -8.83 -27.32 20.24
CA LYS A 129 -8.01 -28.56 20.32
C LYS A 129 -7.84 -29.29 18.99
N GLY A 130 -7.98 -28.58 17.87
CA GLY A 130 -7.79 -29.13 16.54
C GLY A 130 -6.32 -29.52 16.33
N ARG A 131 -6.05 -30.35 15.32
CA ARG A 131 -4.68 -30.66 14.88
C ARG A 131 -4.06 -29.44 14.18
N MET A 132 -3.89 -28.34 14.91
CA MET A 132 -3.46 -27.03 14.40
C MET A 132 -2.09 -27.14 13.73
N ARG A 133 -1.15 -27.86 14.33
CA ARG A 133 0.16 -28.15 13.71
C ARG A 133 0.04 -28.80 12.32
N GLN A 134 -0.96 -29.66 12.09
CA GLN A 134 -1.12 -30.35 10.81
C GLN A 134 -1.95 -29.55 9.80
N THR A 135 -2.93 -28.76 10.26
CA THR A 135 -3.91 -28.08 9.41
C THR A 135 -3.52 -26.66 9.06
N LEU A 136 -2.94 -25.91 10.00
CA LEU A 136 -2.63 -24.49 9.83
C LEU A 136 -1.59 -24.24 8.73
N PRO A 137 -0.40 -24.90 8.69
CA PRO A 137 0.59 -24.62 7.65
C PRO A 137 0.07 -24.87 6.24
N SER A 138 -0.70 -25.94 6.03
CA SER A 138 -1.27 -26.26 4.72
C SER A 138 -2.36 -25.26 4.30
N SER A 139 -3.16 -24.77 5.24
CA SER A 139 -4.22 -23.78 4.98
C SER A 139 -3.63 -22.40 4.68
N LEU A 140 -2.59 -22.01 5.43
CA LEU A 140 -1.82 -20.79 5.16
C LEU A 140 -1.13 -20.86 3.79
N CYS A 141 -0.50 -21.97 3.44
CA CYS A 141 0.14 -22.15 2.13
C CYS A 141 -0.87 -21.97 0.98
N ILE A 142 -2.05 -22.58 1.07
CA ILE A 142 -3.12 -22.43 0.07
C ILE A 142 -3.61 -20.98 0.01
N GLY A 143 -3.94 -20.39 1.16
CA GLY A 143 -4.46 -19.02 1.20
C GLY A 143 -3.45 -17.98 0.72
N CYS A 144 -2.16 -18.11 1.09
CA CYS A 144 -1.09 -17.26 0.60
C CYS A 144 -0.93 -17.40 -0.92
N GLY A 145 -0.90 -18.63 -1.45
CA GLY A 145 -0.78 -18.85 -2.89
C GLY A 145 -1.94 -18.28 -3.70
N LEU A 146 -3.18 -18.44 -3.20
CA LEU A 146 -4.37 -17.87 -3.84
C LEU A 146 -4.35 -16.35 -3.85
N PHE A 147 -4.09 -15.73 -2.69
CA PHE A 147 -4.06 -14.27 -2.58
C PHE A 147 -2.92 -13.67 -3.40
N PHE A 148 -1.71 -14.26 -3.30
CA PHE A 148 -0.56 -13.82 -4.07
C PHE A 148 -0.82 -13.92 -5.57
N GLY A 149 -1.36 -15.05 -6.05
CA GLY A 149 -1.73 -15.21 -7.45
C GLY A 149 -2.76 -14.18 -7.94
N LEU A 150 -3.77 -13.87 -7.12
CA LEU A 150 -4.77 -12.84 -7.44
C LEU A 150 -4.14 -11.45 -7.55
N VAL A 151 -3.33 -11.05 -6.57
CA VAL A 151 -2.67 -9.74 -6.57
C VAL A 151 -1.66 -9.62 -7.70
N THR A 152 -0.88 -10.67 -7.98
CA THR A 152 0.05 -10.69 -9.13
C THR A 152 -0.70 -10.58 -10.46
N ALA A 153 -1.81 -11.31 -10.63
CA ALA A 153 -2.62 -11.19 -11.84
C ALA A 153 -3.17 -9.77 -12.01
N LEU A 154 -3.68 -9.15 -10.94
CA LEU A 154 -4.15 -7.77 -10.97
C LEU A 154 -3.02 -6.78 -11.29
N ALA A 155 -1.84 -6.94 -10.68
CA ALA A 155 -0.68 -6.10 -10.96
C ALA A 155 -0.21 -6.20 -12.42
N LEU A 156 -0.19 -7.42 -12.98
CA LEU A 156 0.15 -7.64 -14.39
C LEU A 156 -0.86 -6.96 -15.32
N ILE A 157 -2.16 -7.05 -15.01
CA ILE A 157 -3.21 -6.35 -15.77
C ILE A 157 -2.99 -4.84 -15.69
N ILE A 158 -2.79 -4.27 -14.49
CA ILE A 158 -2.57 -2.84 -14.32
C ILE A 158 -1.33 -2.36 -15.09
N SER A 159 -0.28 -3.19 -15.14
CA SER A 159 0.97 -2.85 -15.83
C SER A 159 0.86 -2.73 -17.35
N THR A 160 -0.21 -3.23 -17.99
CA THR A 160 -0.35 -3.16 -19.46
C THR A 160 -0.71 -1.76 -19.95
N ASP A 161 -1.40 -0.98 -19.12
CA ASP A 161 -1.92 0.36 -19.47
C ASP A 161 -2.17 1.14 -18.17
N PHE A 162 -1.08 1.66 -17.57
CA PHE A 162 -1.15 2.31 -16.27
C PHE A 162 -2.16 3.47 -16.29
N SER A 163 -2.12 4.33 -17.31
CA SER A 163 -2.98 5.51 -17.37
C SER A 163 -4.48 5.13 -17.40
N LYS A 164 -4.86 4.10 -18.15
CA LYS A 164 -6.24 3.59 -18.13
C LYS A 164 -6.67 3.08 -16.76
N TYR A 165 -5.84 2.27 -16.12
CA TYR A 165 -6.18 1.70 -14.81
C TYR A 165 -6.10 2.72 -13.68
N PHE A 166 -5.25 3.75 -13.81
CA PHE A 166 -5.23 4.92 -12.94
C PHE A 166 -6.57 5.66 -13.01
N VAL A 167 -7.09 5.96 -14.20
CA VAL A 167 -8.42 6.58 -14.35
C VAL A 167 -9.52 5.67 -13.79
N MET A 168 -9.47 4.37 -14.06
CA MET A 168 -10.45 3.42 -13.54
C MET A 168 -10.43 3.36 -12.00
N PHE A 169 -9.25 3.41 -11.37
CA PHE A 169 -9.10 3.50 -9.92
C PHE A 169 -9.83 4.73 -9.38
N HIS A 170 -9.65 5.90 -10.00
CA HIS A 170 -10.29 7.13 -9.55
C HIS A 170 -11.82 7.04 -9.64
N HIS A 171 -12.37 6.46 -10.72
CA HIS A 171 -13.81 6.22 -10.82
C HIS A 171 -14.37 5.20 -9.82
N ILE A 172 -13.55 4.26 -9.32
CA ILE A 172 -13.97 3.29 -8.30
C ILE A 172 -14.06 3.95 -6.93
N PHE A 173 -13.10 4.82 -6.59
CA PHE A 173 -12.96 5.35 -5.24
C PHE A 173 -13.51 6.76 -5.03
N PHE A 174 -13.63 7.55 -6.10
CA PHE A 174 -14.11 8.93 -6.05
C PHE A 174 -15.40 9.09 -6.88
N THR A 175 -16.31 9.93 -6.37
CA THR A 175 -17.62 10.20 -7.00
C THR A 175 -17.72 11.61 -7.57
N ASN A 176 -16.59 12.33 -7.56
CA ASN A 176 -16.42 13.69 -8.04
C ASN A 176 -15.26 13.75 -9.04
N ASP A 177 -15.03 14.92 -9.62
CA ASP A 177 -13.96 15.15 -10.61
C ASP A 177 -12.74 15.89 -10.02
N LEU A 178 -12.61 16.02 -8.70
CA LEU A 178 -11.52 16.79 -8.06
C LEU A 178 -10.13 16.22 -8.36
N TRP A 179 -10.05 14.92 -8.62
CA TRP A 179 -8.82 14.22 -8.99
C TRP A 179 -8.34 14.51 -10.42
N ILE A 180 -9.17 15.14 -11.27
CA ILE A 180 -8.75 15.56 -12.61
C ILE A 180 -8.00 16.88 -12.47
N LEU A 181 -6.67 16.79 -12.41
CA LEU A 181 -5.78 17.93 -12.20
C LEU A 181 -5.20 18.44 -13.52
N ASP A 182 -5.09 19.76 -13.67
CA ASP A 182 -4.43 20.43 -14.79
C ASP A 182 -2.95 20.68 -14.44
N PRO A 183 -1.98 20.05 -15.13
CA PRO A 183 -0.56 20.25 -14.88
C PRO A 183 -0.08 21.71 -14.96
N ALA A 184 -0.82 22.58 -15.63
CA ALA A 184 -0.48 24.01 -15.72
C ALA A 184 -0.82 24.80 -14.44
N THR A 185 -1.79 24.33 -13.63
CA THR A 185 -2.27 25.05 -12.44
C THR A 185 -2.13 24.26 -11.14
N ASP A 186 -2.11 22.94 -11.23
CA ASP A 186 -2.14 22.02 -10.10
C ASP A 186 -0.75 21.38 -9.95
N MET A 187 -0.04 21.71 -8.87
CA MET A 187 1.36 21.30 -8.66
C MET A 187 1.49 19.82 -8.23
N LEU A 188 0.47 19.28 -7.57
CA LEU A 188 0.38 17.91 -7.07
C LEU A 188 0.64 16.89 -8.19
N ILE A 189 0.02 17.06 -9.36
CA ILE A 189 0.22 16.12 -10.47
C ILE A 189 1.65 16.18 -11.04
N ASN A 190 2.34 17.33 -10.87
CA ASN A 190 3.71 17.50 -11.33
C ASN A 190 4.75 16.87 -10.40
N ILE A 191 4.44 16.69 -9.10
CA ILE A 191 5.37 16.06 -8.15
C ILE A 191 5.31 14.54 -8.15
N VAL A 192 4.21 13.94 -8.62
CA VAL A 192 4.03 12.49 -8.72
C VAL A 192 3.75 12.05 -10.17
N PRO A 193 4.70 12.23 -11.11
CA PRO A 193 4.50 11.81 -12.49
C PRO A 193 4.27 10.29 -12.59
N GLU A 194 3.72 9.82 -13.71
CA GLU A 194 3.43 8.38 -13.92
C GLU A 194 4.60 7.45 -13.56
N GLY A 195 5.83 7.85 -13.93
CA GLY A 195 7.03 7.10 -13.58
C GLY A 195 7.24 6.94 -12.07
N PHE A 196 6.98 7.98 -11.27
CA PHE A 196 7.04 7.93 -9.81
C PHE A 196 6.07 6.86 -9.27
N PHE A 197 4.82 6.85 -9.75
CA PHE A 197 3.83 5.85 -9.33
C PHE A 197 4.24 4.43 -9.71
N MET A 198 4.76 4.23 -10.92
CA MET A 198 5.20 2.92 -11.39
C MET A 198 6.39 2.39 -10.59
N ASP A 199 7.37 3.23 -10.28
CA ASP A 199 8.50 2.88 -9.43
C ASP A 199 8.06 2.54 -8.00
N THR A 200 7.15 3.34 -7.43
CA THR A 200 6.57 3.09 -6.11
C THR A 200 5.84 1.74 -6.09
N ALA A 201 4.97 1.51 -7.08
CA ALA A 201 4.22 0.26 -7.20
C ALA A 201 5.15 -0.96 -7.38
N ALA A 202 6.21 -0.83 -8.18
CA ALA A 202 7.19 -1.90 -8.38
C ALA A 202 7.95 -2.23 -7.08
N ARG A 203 8.34 -1.22 -6.29
CA ARG A 203 9.00 -1.42 -4.99
C ARG A 203 8.08 -2.09 -3.98
N ILE A 204 6.82 -1.67 -3.92
CA ILE A 204 5.79 -2.30 -3.07
C ILE A 204 5.60 -3.75 -3.49
N ALA A 205 5.45 -4.02 -4.78
CA ALA A 205 5.29 -5.37 -5.32
C ALA A 205 6.50 -6.26 -5.00
N GLY A 206 7.72 -5.72 -5.10
CA GLY A 206 8.95 -6.42 -4.75
C GLY A 206 9.02 -6.79 -3.26
N LEU A 207 8.78 -5.83 -2.36
CA LEU A 207 8.79 -6.06 -0.92
C LEU A 207 7.69 -7.03 -0.48
N PHE A 208 6.45 -6.78 -0.91
CA PHE A 208 5.32 -7.66 -0.63
C PHE A 208 5.55 -9.06 -1.18
N GLY A 209 6.08 -9.18 -2.40
CA GLY A 209 6.39 -10.45 -3.03
C GLY A 209 7.47 -11.23 -2.27
N ALA A 210 8.55 -10.57 -1.86
CA ALA A 210 9.60 -11.19 -1.06
C ALA A 210 9.05 -11.73 0.28
N LEU A 211 8.31 -10.91 1.02
CA LEU A 211 7.70 -11.31 2.30
C LEU A 211 6.69 -12.45 2.13
N SER A 212 5.88 -12.40 1.08
CA SER A 212 4.90 -13.44 0.74
C SER A 212 5.56 -14.77 0.39
N LEU A 213 6.64 -14.76 -0.38
CA LEU A 213 7.39 -15.96 -0.76
C LEU A 213 8.09 -16.58 0.46
N ILE A 214 8.64 -15.76 1.37
CA ILE A 214 9.22 -16.24 2.63
C ILE A 214 8.15 -16.94 3.47
N LEU A 215 6.99 -16.30 3.66
CA LEU A 215 5.87 -16.87 4.42
C LEU A 215 5.38 -18.18 3.78
N PHE A 216 5.21 -18.19 2.46
CA PHE A 216 4.79 -19.37 1.71
C PHE A 216 5.79 -20.51 1.84
N GLY A 217 7.08 -20.25 1.65
CA GLY A 217 8.16 -21.24 1.77
C GLY A 217 8.23 -21.85 3.17
N PHE A 218 8.09 -21.02 4.21
CA PHE A 218 8.02 -21.49 5.59
C PHE A 218 6.79 -22.39 5.85
N CYS A 219 5.61 -21.97 5.38
CA CYS A 219 4.38 -22.77 5.51
C CYS A 219 4.46 -24.09 4.75
N LEU A 220 5.07 -24.09 3.55
CA LEU A 220 5.27 -25.28 2.74
C LEU A 220 6.23 -26.25 3.41
N PHE A 221 7.37 -25.76 3.92
CA PHE A 221 8.33 -26.58 4.67
C PHE A 221 7.68 -27.27 5.88
N LEU A 222 6.93 -26.52 6.69
CA LEU A 222 6.21 -27.08 7.83
C LEU A 222 5.16 -28.12 7.40
N THR A 223 4.46 -27.87 6.29
CA THR A 223 3.48 -28.81 5.73
C THR A 223 4.13 -30.14 5.34
N ILE A 224 5.27 -30.10 4.63
CA ILE A 224 6.02 -31.29 4.22
C ILE A 224 6.55 -32.04 5.45
N LYS A 225 7.15 -31.33 6.41
CA LYS A 225 7.67 -31.92 7.65
C LYS A 225 6.58 -32.64 8.46
N ASN A 226 5.39 -32.04 8.55
CA ASN A 226 4.28 -32.63 9.30
C ASN A 226 3.62 -33.82 8.59
N ARG A 227 3.67 -33.87 7.25
CA ARG A 227 3.29 -35.07 6.49
C ARG A 227 4.26 -36.23 6.71
N LYS A 228 5.58 -35.96 6.68
CA LYS A 228 6.62 -36.98 6.93
C LYS A 228 6.55 -37.58 8.35
N LYS A 229 6.14 -36.81 9.35
CA LYS A 229 5.94 -37.31 10.73
C LYS A 229 4.66 -38.13 10.94
N ALA A 230 3.74 -38.09 9.98
CA ALA A 230 2.43 -38.74 10.07
C ALA A 230 2.32 -39.99 9.17
N ALA A 231 3.31 -40.22 8.30
CA ALA A 231 3.54 -41.44 7.53
C ALA A 231 4.52 -42.33 8.30
#